data_AF-A0A6N2DSS1-F1
#
_entry.id   AF-A0A6N2DSS1-F1
#
_cell.length_a   1.000
_cell.length_b   1.000
_cell.length_c   1.000
_cell.angle_alpha   90.00
_cell.angle_beta   90.00
_cell.angle_gamma   90.00
#
_symmetry.space_group_name_H-M   'P 1'
#
loop_
_entity.id
_entity.type
_entity.pdbx_description
1 polymer ?
#
loop_
_entity_poly.entity_id
_entity_poly.type
_entity_poly.pdbx_seq_one_letter_code
_entity_poly.pdbx_strand_id
1 'polypeptide(L)'
;MATSIHADSLKTYRARKHWTQEQLAVATKGPNKVSLPTIKRIESTKDGTYLANDRVAEALAKALGVKIEDLSQPPPQEEDQEASLRKFGYRPLRTMLDAETALAFNMVQHIYGIPIRSQIEMAPLFAALLAEGSLAWRRKRVEAIEEASAHLQELGGGHCSFVYATWRVDEGAAEERESIEERDLFGVRASEQAFDCGYDRSTNNPFADYLEMFAQEAQAKTIAFDKDFGWKTSEGLPKYRIGADIISQLTGDDSDAEYALLRGHVRLKDIPADLLSDEKKSDRVAWMIARIPEVDLARRKAERDELSALLGDLDIARPTQSPDVTGDGDHA
;
A
#
# COMPACT_ATOMS: atom_id res chain seq x y z
N MET A 1 -31.52 -31.62 32.14
CA MET A 1 -32.28 -31.63 30.88
C MET A 1 -31.26 -31.85 29.75
N ALA A 2 -31.68 -31.83 28.49
CA ALA A 2 -30.76 -31.94 27.36
C ALA A 2 -30.86 -30.67 26.50
N THR A 3 -29.72 -30.05 26.21
CA THR A 3 -29.60 -28.87 25.36
C THR A 3 -29.09 -29.29 23.99
N SER A 4 -29.74 -28.83 22.92
CA SER A 4 -29.25 -29.00 21.55
C SER A 4 -28.07 -28.07 21.28
N ILE A 5 -26.96 -28.59 20.79
CA ILE A 5 -25.79 -27.82 20.35
C ILE A 5 -25.66 -27.97 18.83
N HIS A 6 -25.61 -26.86 18.11
CA HIS A 6 -25.35 -26.85 16.68
C HIS A 6 -23.85 -27.07 16.41
N ALA A 7 -23.53 -28.09 15.63
CA ALA A 7 -22.16 -28.55 15.35
C ALA A 7 -21.31 -27.43 14.71
N ASP A 8 -21.89 -26.70 13.75
CA ASP A 8 -21.16 -25.64 13.04
C ASP A 8 -20.99 -24.37 13.87
N SER A 9 -21.86 -24.13 14.85
CA SER A 9 -21.70 -23.01 15.79
C SER A 9 -20.53 -23.28 16.71
N LEU A 10 -20.42 -24.51 17.24
CA LEU A 10 -19.27 -24.91 18.04
C LEU A 10 -17.95 -24.77 17.27
N LYS A 11 -17.91 -25.22 16.01
CA LYS A 11 -16.73 -25.03 15.13
C LYS A 11 -16.42 -23.55 14.90
N THR A 12 -17.43 -22.74 14.61
CA THR A 12 -17.28 -21.32 14.31
C THR A 12 -16.73 -20.55 15.51
N TYR A 13 -17.31 -20.72 16.70
CA TYR A 13 -16.84 -20.05 17.91
C TYR A 13 -15.47 -20.54 18.37
N ARG A 14 -15.14 -21.82 18.14
CA ARG A 14 -13.78 -22.34 18.35
C ARG A 14 -12.77 -21.71 17.39
N ALA A 15 -13.12 -21.62 16.10
CA ALA A 15 -12.27 -21.02 15.08
C ALA A 15 -12.01 -19.52 15.35
N ARG A 16 -13.00 -18.78 15.85
CA ARG A 16 -12.85 -17.37 16.27
C ARG A 16 -11.81 -17.15 17.37
N LYS A 17 -11.57 -18.16 18.21
CA LYS A 17 -10.52 -18.12 19.24
C LYS A 17 -9.20 -18.74 18.78
N HIS A 18 -9.12 -19.20 17.52
CA HIS A 18 -8.00 -19.96 16.98
C HIS A 18 -7.63 -21.19 17.82
N TRP A 19 -8.63 -21.82 18.44
CA TRP A 19 -8.40 -22.97 19.32
C TRP A 19 -8.49 -24.30 18.56
N THR A 20 -7.62 -25.23 18.90
CA THR A 20 -7.78 -26.64 18.53
C THR A 20 -8.86 -27.30 19.39
N GLN A 21 -9.39 -28.45 18.98
CA GLN A 21 -10.35 -29.22 19.79
C GLN A 21 -9.75 -29.62 21.15
N GLU A 22 -8.43 -29.84 21.20
CA GLU A 22 -7.69 -30.14 22.42
C GLU A 22 -7.60 -28.93 23.35
N GLN A 23 -7.31 -27.75 22.80
CA GLN A 23 -7.30 -26.50 23.55
C GLN A 23 -8.70 -26.17 24.11
N LEU A 24 -9.77 -26.45 23.36
CA LEU A 24 -11.14 -26.31 23.85
C LEU A 24 -11.44 -27.29 24.99
N ALA A 25 -11.04 -28.56 24.88
CA ALA A 25 -11.18 -29.54 25.97
C ALA A 25 -10.46 -29.09 27.25
N VAL A 26 -9.24 -28.56 27.11
CA VAL A 26 -8.45 -28.02 28.22
C VAL A 26 -9.09 -26.75 28.82
N ALA A 27 -9.72 -25.91 27.99
CA ALA A 27 -10.39 -24.69 28.43
C ALA A 27 -11.66 -24.95 29.24
N THR A 28 -12.34 -26.09 29.04
CA THR A 28 -13.46 -26.54 29.89
C THR A 28 -12.94 -27.05 31.26
N LYS A 29 -12.48 -26.13 32.12
CA LYS A 29 -11.94 -26.45 33.46
C LYS A 29 -13.06 -26.68 34.48
N GLY A 30 -12.78 -27.49 35.51
CA GLY A 30 -13.66 -27.70 36.68
C GLY A 30 -14.46 -29.02 36.66
N PRO A 31 -15.52 -29.14 37.48
CA PRO A 31 -16.32 -30.37 37.62
C PRO A 31 -17.10 -30.75 36.35
N ASN A 32 -17.22 -29.83 35.40
CA ASN A 32 -17.92 -30.02 34.11
C ASN A 32 -16.92 -30.08 32.94
N LYS A 33 -15.79 -30.78 33.13
CA LYS A 33 -14.79 -30.96 32.06
C LYS A 33 -15.37 -31.76 30.90
N VAL A 34 -15.24 -31.22 29.69
CA VAL A 34 -15.69 -31.89 28.47
C VAL A 34 -14.51 -32.62 27.84
N SER A 35 -14.69 -33.91 27.57
CA SER A 35 -13.64 -34.74 27.00
C SER A 35 -13.46 -34.47 25.50
N LEU A 36 -12.23 -34.59 25.00
CA LEU A 36 -11.91 -34.44 23.58
C LEU A 36 -12.78 -35.34 22.66
N PRO A 37 -13.06 -36.61 22.99
CA PRO A 37 -13.97 -37.44 22.19
C PRO A 37 -15.39 -36.87 22.10
N THR A 38 -15.87 -36.20 23.15
CA THR A 38 -17.19 -35.59 23.18
C THR A 38 -17.25 -34.37 22.26
N ILE A 39 -16.22 -33.52 22.29
CA ILE A 39 -16.10 -32.37 21.37
C ILE A 39 -16.05 -32.84 19.92
N LYS A 40 -15.21 -33.85 19.62
CA LYS A 40 -15.15 -34.45 18.28
C LYS A 40 -16.51 -34.96 17.83
N ARG A 41 -17.24 -35.66 18.71
CA ARG A 41 -18.56 -36.18 18.42
C ARG A 41 -19.56 -35.08 18.08
N ILE A 42 -19.61 -34.02 18.91
CA ILE A 42 -20.49 -32.86 18.68
C ILE A 42 -20.18 -32.23 17.31
N GLU A 43 -18.91 -31.89 17.04
CA GLU A 43 -18.50 -31.25 15.78
C GLU A 43 -18.71 -32.14 14.53
N SER A 44 -18.73 -33.47 14.70
CA SER A 44 -18.91 -34.46 13.62
C SER A 44 -20.36 -34.86 13.34
N THR A 45 -21.33 -34.31 14.07
CA THR A 45 -22.74 -34.71 13.96
C THR A 45 -23.31 -34.31 12.59
N LYS A 46 -23.84 -35.29 11.85
CA LYS A 46 -24.36 -35.10 10.48
C LYS A 46 -25.68 -34.33 10.43
N ASP A 47 -26.50 -34.45 11.45
CA ASP A 47 -27.83 -33.82 11.52
C ASP A 47 -27.78 -32.34 11.97
N GLY A 48 -26.59 -31.73 11.99
CA GLY A 48 -26.38 -30.33 12.35
C GLY A 48 -26.48 -30.02 13.85
N THR A 49 -27.32 -30.75 14.61
CA THR A 49 -27.52 -30.54 16.05
C THR A 49 -27.25 -31.81 16.88
N TYR A 50 -26.52 -31.67 17.98
CA TYR A 50 -26.22 -32.74 18.95
C TYR A 50 -26.92 -32.46 20.29
N LEU A 51 -27.63 -33.44 20.84
CA LEU A 51 -28.23 -33.33 22.18
C LEU A 51 -27.16 -33.59 23.26
N ALA A 52 -26.72 -32.53 23.92
CA ALA A 52 -25.77 -32.58 25.02
C ALA A 52 -26.49 -32.47 26.37
N ASN A 53 -25.84 -32.95 27.43
CA ASN A 53 -26.27 -32.65 28.80
C ASN A 53 -26.08 -31.14 29.06
N ASP A 54 -27.02 -30.48 29.76
CA ASP A 54 -26.96 -29.06 30.08
C ASP A 54 -25.59 -28.64 30.66
N ARG A 55 -24.99 -29.49 31.51
CA ARG A 55 -23.66 -29.24 32.10
C ARG A 55 -22.54 -29.14 31.05
N VAL A 56 -22.65 -29.90 29.96
CA VAL A 56 -21.71 -29.89 28.84
C VAL A 56 -21.92 -28.63 28.00
N ALA A 57 -23.18 -28.27 27.74
CA ALA A 57 -23.52 -27.04 27.01
C ALA A 57 -23.04 -25.79 27.78
N GLU A 58 -23.28 -25.72 29.09
CA GLU A 58 -22.80 -24.65 29.98
C GLU A 58 -21.28 -24.55 29.99
N ALA A 59 -20.58 -25.67 30.08
CA ALA A 59 -19.12 -25.70 30.10
C ALA A 59 -18.51 -25.19 28.78
N LEU A 60 -19.09 -25.59 27.65
CA LEU A 60 -18.67 -25.14 26.32
C LEU A 60 -18.99 -23.65 26.10
N ALA A 61 -20.20 -23.22 26.46
CA ALA A 61 -20.62 -21.81 26.39
C ALA A 61 -19.69 -20.91 27.20
N LYS A 62 -19.39 -21.31 28.44
CA LYS A 62 -18.47 -20.58 29.32
C LYS A 62 -17.03 -20.54 28.80
N ALA A 63 -16.51 -21.66 28.27
CA ALA A 63 -15.16 -21.69 27.69
C ALA A 63 -15.05 -20.80 26.44
N LEU A 64 -16.09 -20.79 25.61
CA LEU A 64 -16.16 -19.98 24.40
C LEU A 64 -16.56 -18.53 24.67
N GLY A 65 -17.11 -18.21 25.84
CA GLY A 65 -17.56 -16.86 26.20
C GLY A 65 -18.83 -16.43 25.46
N VAL A 66 -19.70 -17.39 25.15
CA VAL A 66 -20.98 -17.19 24.43
C VAL A 66 -22.14 -17.64 25.32
N LYS A 67 -23.37 -17.27 24.97
CA LYS A 67 -24.54 -17.78 25.68
C LYS A 67 -24.90 -19.19 25.18
N ILE A 68 -25.69 -19.93 25.96
CA ILE A 68 -26.08 -21.30 25.61
C ILE A 68 -27.00 -21.29 24.38
N GLU A 69 -27.81 -20.24 24.24
CA GLU A 69 -28.70 -20.02 23.09
C GLU A 69 -27.89 -19.86 21.80
N ASP A 70 -26.74 -19.18 21.86
CA ASP A 70 -25.86 -18.95 20.71
C ASP A 70 -25.23 -20.26 20.20
N LEU A 71 -25.00 -21.24 21.09
CA LEU A 71 -24.52 -22.57 20.71
C LEU A 71 -25.64 -23.45 20.13
N SER A 72 -26.90 -23.11 20.39
CA SER A 72 -28.06 -23.90 19.98
C SER A 72 -28.56 -23.52 18.58
N GLN A 73 -28.28 -22.30 18.14
CA GLN A 73 -28.63 -21.77 16.82
C GLN A 73 -27.49 -21.99 15.81
N PRO A 74 -27.78 -22.02 14.49
CA PRO A 74 -26.74 -22.03 13.46
C PRO A 74 -25.83 -20.79 13.57
N PRO A 75 -24.56 -20.88 13.11
CA PRO A 75 -23.65 -19.75 13.23
C PRO A 75 -24.18 -18.56 12.43
N PRO A 76 -24.08 -17.33 12.95
CA PRO A 76 -24.50 -16.14 12.20
C PRO A 76 -23.72 -16.08 10.89
N GLN A 77 -24.42 -15.92 9.77
CA GLN A 77 -23.79 -15.83 8.45
C GLN A 77 -22.96 -14.54 8.37
N GLU A 78 -21.93 -14.50 7.50
CA GLU A 78 -21.14 -13.28 7.30
C GLU A 78 -22.02 -12.09 6.89
N GLU A 79 -23.11 -12.35 6.18
CA GLU A 79 -24.14 -11.36 5.83
C GLU A 79 -24.86 -10.80 7.07
N ASP A 80 -25.12 -11.63 8.09
CA ASP A 80 -25.72 -11.18 9.35
C ASP A 80 -24.76 -10.31 10.17
N GLN A 81 -23.46 -10.62 10.11
CA GLN A 81 -22.42 -9.81 10.73
C GLN A 81 -22.26 -8.47 10.02
N GLU A 82 -22.22 -8.47 8.69
CA GLU A 82 -22.14 -7.24 7.91
C GLU A 82 -23.40 -6.38 8.13
N ALA A 83 -24.60 -6.99 8.10
CA ALA A 83 -25.85 -6.31 8.41
C ALA A 83 -25.87 -5.72 9.82
N SER A 84 -25.30 -6.43 10.80
CA SER A 84 -25.17 -5.94 12.18
C SER A 84 -24.19 -4.76 12.27
N LEU A 85 -23.04 -4.84 11.60
CA LEU A 85 -22.04 -3.77 11.54
C LEU A 85 -22.58 -2.54 10.79
N ARG A 86 -23.42 -2.74 9.77
CA ARG A 86 -24.08 -1.66 9.03
C ARG A 86 -24.98 -0.79 9.91
N LYS A 87 -25.61 -1.37 10.96
CA LYS A 87 -26.42 -0.64 11.95
C LYS A 87 -25.58 0.36 12.76
N PHE A 88 -24.29 0.09 12.93
CA PHE A 88 -23.35 0.97 13.60
C PHE A 88 -22.58 1.88 12.62
N GLY A 89 -23.01 1.95 11.36
CA GLY A 89 -22.40 2.81 10.34
C GLY A 89 -21.16 2.22 9.64
N TYR A 90 -20.67 1.04 10.05
CA TYR A 90 -19.55 0.40 9.38
C TYR A 90 -19.95 -0.09 7.98
N ARG A 91 -19.02 0.03 7.04
CA ARG A 91 -19.14 -0.48 5.66
C ARG A 91 -17.84 -1.19 5.30
N PRO A 92 -17.90 -2.37 4.68
CA PRO A 92 -16.69 -3.03 4.22
C PRO A 92 -16.09 -2.26 3.03
N LEU A 93 -14.78 -2.01 3.07
CA LEU A 93 -14.03 -1.54 1.92
C LEU A 93 -13.41 -2.77 1.24
N ARG A 94 -14.02 -3.27 0.17
CA ARG A 94 -13.52 -4.42 -0.59
C ARG A 94 -12.76 -3.90 -1.81
N THR A 95 -11.44 -3.96 -1.75
CA THR A 95 -10.57 -3.66 -2.88
C THR A 95 -9.36 -4.58 -2.87
N MET A 96 -8.83 -4.87 -4.06
CA MET A 96 -7.54 -5.54 -4.21
C MET A 96 -6.48 -4.46 -4.30
N LEU A 97 -5.45 -4.57 -3.47
CA LEU A 97 -4.27 -3.71 -3.56
C LEU A 97 -3.20 -4.43 -4.37
N ASP A 98 -2.48 -3.70 -5.21
CA ASP A 98 -1.26 -4.22 -5.79
C ASP A 98 -0.18 -4.42 -4.71
N ALA A 99 0.85 -5.17 -5.07
CA ALA A 99 1.95 -5.54 -4.19
C ALA A 99 2.73 -4.32 -3.64
N GLU A 100 2.95 -3.30 -4.48
CA GLU A 100 3.72 -2.10 -4.12
C GLU A 100 2.93 -1.24 -3.13
N THR A 101 1.65 -1.01 -3.40
CA THR A 101 0.74 -0.29 -2.50
C THR A 101 0.63 -1.00 -1.15
N ALA A 102 0.49 -2.34 -1.15
CA ALA A 102 0.46 -3.12 0.08
C ALA A 102 1.77 -3.02 0.87
N LEU A 103 2.93 -3.03 0.20
CA LEU A 103 4.22 -2.83 0.84
C LEU A 103 4.34 -1.40 1.39
N ALA A 104 3.89 -0.38 0.67
CA ALA A 104 3.89 1.01 1.11
C ALA A 104 3.11 1.20 2.43
N PHE A 105 1.92 0.59 2.56
CA PHE A 105 1.16 0.59 3.82
C PHE A 105 1.97 -0.01 4.99
N ASN A 106 2.66 -1.13 4.75
CA ASN A 106 3.51 -1.75 5.75
C ASN A 106 4.71 -0.89 6.10
N MET A 107 5.31 -0.20 5.12
CA MET A 107 6.44 0.70 5.33
C MET A 107 6.05 1.93 6.13
N VAL A 108 4.90 2.55 5.85
CA VAL A 108 4.40 3.66 6.66
C VAL A 108 4.15 3.20 8.11
N GLN A 109 3.60 2.01 8.30
CA GLN A 109 3.44 1.45 9.64
C GLN A 109 4.78 1.19 10.33
N HIS A 110 5.78 0.71 9.60
CA HIS A 110 7.11 0.43 10.15
C HIS A 110 7.87 1.72 10.52
N ILE A 111 7.86 2.72 9.65
CA ILE A 111 8.61 3.97 9.80
C ILE A 111 7.93 4.90 10.83
N TYR A 112 6.60 5.05 10.73
CA TYR A 112 5.86 6.06 11.50
C TYR A 112 4.96 5.47 12.59
N GLY A 113 4.84 4.14 12.68
CA GLY A 113 3.99 3.46 13.67
C GLY A 113 2.49 3.58 13.38
N ILE A 114 2.08 4.12 12.22
CA ILE A 114 0.67 4.34 11.88
C ILE A 114 0.05 3.05 11.35
N PRO A 115 -0.97 2.46 12.01
CA PRO A 115 -1.59 1.23 11.54
C PRO A 115 -2.30 1.41 10.19
N ILE A 116 -2.29 0.37 9.35
CA ILE A 116 -2.95 0.38 8.02
C ILE A 116 -4.39 0.89 8.08
N ARG A 117 -5.16 0.46 9.09
CA ARG A 117 -6.53 0.93 9.29
C ARG A 117 -6.61 2.45 9.41
N SER A 118 -5.74 3.06 10.22
CA SER A 118 -5.70 4.51 10.41
C SER A 118 -5.22 5.24 9.15
N GLN A 119 -4.30 4.63 8.38
CA GLN A 119 -3.89 5.16 7.08
C GLN A 119 -5.09 5.23 6.12
N ILE A 120 -5.91 4.16 6.04
CA ILE A 120 -7.13 4.14 5.23
C ILE A 120 -8.16 5.16 5.73
N GLU A 121 -8.36 5.28 7.05
CA GLU A 121 -9.28 6.26 7.64
C GLU A 121 -8.87 7.71 7.34
N MET A 122 -7.56 8.00 7.32
CA MET A 122 -7.04 9.35 7.02
C MET A 122 -6.87 9.64 5.53
N ALA A 123 -6.82 8.61 4.67
CA ALA A 123 -6.54 8.78 3.24
C ALA A 123 -7.44 9.80 2.53
N PRO A 124 -8.78 9.86 2.75
CA PRO A 124 -9.62 10.88 2.13
C PRO A 124 -9.27 12.30 2.56
N LEU A 125 -8.92 12.50 3.84
CA LEU A 125 -8.52 13.80 4.37
C LEU A 125 -7.19 14.25 3.77
N PHE A 126 -6.19 13.36 3.75
CA PHE A 126 -4.89 13.66 3.15
C PHE A 126 -5.01 13.92 1.65
N ALA A 127 -5.80 13.13 0.92
CA ALA A 127 -6.04 13.34 -0.50
C ALA A 127 -6.67 14.72 -0.76
N ALA A 128 -7.69 15.12 0.01
CA ALA A 128 -8.31 16.44 -0.13
C ALA A 128 -7.34 17.58 0.19
N LEU A 129 -6.56 17.48 1.28
CA LEU A 129 -5.59 18.50 1.66
C LEU A 129 -4.46 18.65 0.63
N LEU A 130 -3.93 17.53 0.13
CA LEU A 130 -2.88 17.53 -0.90
C LEU A 130 -3.41 18.06 -2.24
N ALA A 131 -4.66 17.72 -2.60
CA ALA A 131 -5.31 18.24 -3.79
C ALA A 131 -5.46 19.77 -3.73
N GLU A 132 -6.02 20.31 -2.64
CA GLU A 132 -6.17 21.76 -2.45
C GLU A 132 -4.80 22.45 -2.36
N GLY A 133 -3.82 21.81 -1.71
CA GLY A 133 -2.43 22.28 -1.65
C GLY A 133 -1.79 22.39 -3.03
N SER A 134 -1.99 21.38 -3.89
CA SER A 134 -1.50 21.38 -5.28
C SER A 134 -2.14 22.49 -6.10
N LEU A 135 -3.46 22.66 -6.03
CA LEU A 135 -4.17 23.72 -6.74
C LEU A 135 -3.72 25.12 -6.27
N ALA A 136 -3.54 25.32 -4.97
CA ALA A 136 -3.04 26.56 -4.41
C ALA A 136 -1.60 26.85 -4.84
N TRP A 137 -0.74 25.82 -4.89
CA TRP A 137 0.63 25.93 -5.37
C TRP A 137 0.68 26.30 -6.86
N ARG A 138 -0.13 25.66 -7.70
CA ARG A 138 -0.25 25.98 -9.13
C ARG A 138 -0.72 27.41 -9.34
N ARG A 139 -1.72 27.88 -8.58
CA ARG A 139 -2.21 29.27 -8.65
C ARG A 139 -1.11 30.30 -8.42
N LYS A 140 -0.28 30.10 -7.38
CA LYS A 140 0.86 30.99 -7.11
C LYS A 140 1.89 31.00 -8.24
N ARG A 141 2.11 29.85 -8.90
CA ARG A 141 3.03 29.77 -10.04
C ARG A 141 2.48 30.49 -11.25
N VAL A 142 1.19 30.35 -11.53
CA VAL A 142 0.50 31.09 -12.60
C VAL A 142 0.62 32.60 -12.37
N GLU A 143 0.32 33.08 -11.15
CA GLU A 143 0.49 34.50 -10.78
C GLU A 143 1.93 34.98 -11.03
N ALA A 144 2.93 34.21 -10.59
CA ALA A 144 4.34 34.55 -10.80
C ALA A 144 4.75 34.55 -12.28
N ILE A 145 4.19 33.64 -13.09
CA ILE A 145 4.43 33.58 -14.55
C ILE A 145 3.84 34.80 -15.24
N GLU A 146 2.63 35.21 -14.86
CA GLU A 146 1.96 36.41 -15.41
C GLU A 146 2.73 37.69 -15.07
N GLU A 147 3.19 37.83 -13.83
CA GLU A 147 4.04 38.96 -13.42
C GLU A 147 5.33 39.02 -14.23
N ALA A 148 5.98 37.86 -14.45
CA ALA A 148 7.18 37.77 -15.27
C ALA A 148 6.90 38.08 -16.75
N SER A 149 5.77 37.63 -17.29
CA SER A 149 5.31 37.93 -18.66
C SER A 149 5.12 39.43 -18.86
N ALA A 150 4.41 40.09 -17.93
CA ALA A 150 4.19 41.54 -17.95
C ALA A 150 5.51 42.33 -17.88
N HIS A 151 6.43 41.91 -17.00
CA HIS A 151 7.74 42.57 -16.89
C HIS A 151 8.58 42.43 -18.17
N LEU A 152 8.52 41.26 -18.81
CA LEU A 152 9.22 41.04 -20.09
C LEU A 152 8.64 41.92 -21.21
N GLN A 153 7.32 42.08 -21.25
CA GLN A 153 6.64 43.00 -22.17
C GLN A 153 7.04 44.46 -21.93
N GLU A 154 7.20 44.89 -20.67
CA GLU A 154 7.66 46.25 -20.35
C GLU A 154 9.09 46.50 -20.85
N LEU A 155 10.01 45.53 -20.68
CA LEU A 155 11.42 45.70 -21.03
C LEU A 155 11.69 45.73 -22.54
N GLY A 156 10.93 44.97 -23.34
CA GLY A 156 11.24 44.77 -24.76
C GLY A 156 10.04 44.78 -25.70
N GLY A 157 8.86 45.12 -25.22
CA GLY A 157 7.64 45.23 -26.02
C GLY A 157 7.83 46.16 -27.21
N GLY A 158 7.50 45.68 -28.42
CA GLY A 158 7.63 46.44 -29.66
C GLY A 158 9.06 46.58 -30.22
N HIS A 159 10.08 46.13 -29.51
CA HIS A 159 11.48 46.26 -29.93
C HIS A 159 12.21 44.92 -30.05
N CYS A 160 11.83 43.92 -29.25
CA CYS A 160 12.40 42.58 -29.26
C CYS A 160 11.39 41.58 -29.82
N SER A 161 11.67 40.96 -30.96
CA SER A 161 10.76 40.02 -31.63
C SER A 161 10.41 38.80 -30.76
N PHE A 162 11.32 38.36 -29.89
CA PHE A 162 11.06 37.24 -28.98
C PHE A 162 10.15 37.59 -27.81
N VAL A 163 10.04 38.87 -27.42
CA VAL A 163 9.13 39.31 -26.35
C VAL A 163 7.68 39.14 -26.77
N TYR A 164 7.39 39.18 -28.07
CA TYR A 164 6.06 38.82 -28.56
C TYR A 164 5.68 37.39 -28.22
N ALA A 165 6.59 36.45 -27.93
CA ALA A 165 6.20 35.12 -27.49
C ALA A 165 5.44 35.09 -26.13
N THR A 166 5.41 36.20 -25.40
CA THR A 166 4.65 36.35 -24.14
C THR A 166 3.14 36.13 -24.31
N TRP A 167 2.55 36.40 -25.49
CA TRP A 167 1.12 36.11 -25.70
C TRP A 167 0.78 34.62 -25.50
N ARG A 168 1.69 33.71 -25.85
CA ARG A 168 1.51 32.26 -25.63
C ARG A 168 1.56 31.90 -24.15
N VAL A 169 2.38 32.63 -23.39
CA VAL A 169 2.46 32.47 -21.94
C VAL A 169 1.15 32.93 -21.30
N ASP A 170 0.61 34.06 -21.74
CA ASP A 170 -0.64 34.61 -21.22
C ASP A 170 -1.85 33.70 -21.54
N GLU A 171 -1.90 33.13 -22.75
CA GLU A 171 -2.91 32.12 -23.13
C GLU A 171 -2.78 30.84 -22.29
N GLY A 172 -1.56 30.28 -22.18
CA GLY A 172 -1.32 29.09 -21.36
C GLY A 172 -1.64 29.32 -19.88
N ALA A 173 -1.35 30.51 -19.34
CA ALA A 173 -1.71 30.90 -17.99
C ALA A 173 -3.23 30.96 -17.81
N ALA A 174 -3.97 31.47 -18.81
CA ALA A 174 -5.43 31.49 -18.77
C ALA A 174 -6.05 30.08 -18.78
N GLU A 175 -5.55 29.18 -19.62
CA GLU A 175 -5.98 27.78 -19.64
C GLU A 175 -5.67 27.06 -18.32
N GLU A 176 -4.50 27.34 -17.74
CA GLU A 176 -4.11 26.78 -16.45
C GLU A 176 -5.02 27.30 -15.31
N ARG A 177 -5.45 28.57 -15.35
CA ARG A 177 -6.46 29.08 -14.41
C ARG A 177 -7.77 28.32 -14.52
N GLU A 178 -8.26 28.09 -15.74
CA GLU A 178 -9.48 27.31 -15.97
C GLU A 178 -9.32 25.87 -15.43
N SER A 179 -8.20 25.19 -15.73
CA SER A 179 -7.88 23.87 -15.18
C SER A 179 -7.93 23.85 -13.64
N ILE A 180 -7.38 24.89 -12.98
CA ILE A 180 -7.40 25.01 -11.52
C ILE A 180 -8.83 25.23 -10.99
N GLU A 181 -9.62 26.10 -11.62
CA GLU A 181 -11.02 26.36 -11.23
C GLU A 181 -11.89 25.11 -11.35
N GLU A 182 -11.63 24.28 -12.36
CA GLU A 182 -12.30 23.01 -12.59
C GLU A 182 -11.75 21.85 -11.72
N ARG A 183 -10.77 22.13 -10.86
CA ARG A 183 -10.11 21.17 -9.95
C ARG A 183 -9.44 20.00 -10.68
N ASP A 184 -8.90 20.26 -11.86
CA ASP A 184 -8.15 19.27 -12.63
C ASP A 184 -6.75 19.07 -12.04
N LEU A 185 -6.59 18.10 -11.15
CA LEU A 185 -5.32 17.83 -10.47
C LEU A 185 -4.21 17.34 -11.41
N PHE A 186 -4.57 16.52 -12.40
CA PHE A 186 -3.61 15.77 -13.21
C PHE A 186 -3.26 16.44 -14.54
N GLY A 187 -3.81 17.64 -14.79
CA GLY A 187 -3.60 18.42 -16.01
C GLY A 187 -4.16 17.72 -17.24
N VAL A 188 -5.30 17.04 -17.08
CA VAL A 188 -5.99 16.32 -18.17
C VAL A 188 -6.71 17.28 -19.10
N ARG A 189 -7.14 18.42 -18.56
CA ARG A 189 -7.91 19.46 -19.27
C ARG A 189 -7.02 20.53 -19.91
N ALA A 190 -5.70 20.38 -19.88
CA ALA A 190 -4.82 21.23 -20.67
C ALA A 190 -5.30 21.22 -22.14
N SER A 191 -5.07 22.28 -22.91
CA SER A 191 -5.46 22.28 -24.33
C SER A 191 -4.46 21.49 -25.18
N GLU A 192 -4.79 21.26 -26.46
CA GLU A 192 -3.80 20.73 -27.40
C GLU A 192 -2.65 21.73 -27.66
N GLN A 193 -2.91 23.03 -27.47
CA GLN A 193 -1.91 24.08 -27.68
C GLN A 193 -0.83 24.07 -26.59
N ALA A 194 -1.14 23.54 -25.39
CA ALA A 194 -0.15 23.30 -24.36
C ALA A 194 0.97 22.33 -24.81
N PHE A 195 0.68 21.39 -25.72
CA PHE A 195 1.71 20.49 -26.29
C PHE A 195 2.72 21.23 -27.17
N ASP A 196 2.27 22.28 -27.88
CA ASP A 196 3.17 23.13 -28.67
C ASP A 196 4.17 23.92 -27.80
N CYS A 197 3.89 24.00 -26.50
CA CYS A 197 4.76 24.60 -25.48
C CYS A 197 5.57 23.56 -24.68
N GLY A 198 5.59 22.30 -25.12
CA GLY A 198 6.40 21.24 -24.53
C GLY A 198 5.77 20.50 -23.34
N TYR A 199 4.47 20.72 -23.07
CA TYR A 199 3.74 19.94 -22.08
C TYR A 199 3.19 18.65 -22.69
N ASP A 200 3.69 17.50 -22.24
CA ASP A 200 3.25 16.19 -22.68
C ASP A 200 2.41 15.51 -21.58
N ARG A 201 1.11 15.37 -21.82
CA ARG A 201 0.18 14.73 -20.87
C ARG A 201 0.54 13.30 -20.48
N SER A 202 1.28 12.60 -21.35
CA SER A 202 1.71 11.21 -21.11
C SER A 202 2.87 11.13 -20.11
N THR A 203 3.66 12.19 -19.98
CA THR A 203 4.86 12.23 -19.12
C THR A 203 4.75 13.24 -17.98
N ASN A 204 4.13 14.41 -18.19
CA ASN A 204 4.00 15.48 -17.18
C ASN A 204 2.79 15.30 -16.27
N ASN A 205 2.96 15.56 -14.98
CA ASN A 205 1.89 15.45 -13.97
C ASN A 205 1.97 16.58 -12.93
N PRO A 206 1.14 17.63 -13.05
CA PRO A 206 1.19 18.78 -12.14
C PRO A 206 1.00 18.39 -10.67
N PHE A 207 0.16 17.40 -10.38
CA PHE A 207 -0.05 16.91 -9.02
C PHE A 207 1.19 16.24 -8.46
N ALA A 208 1.88 15.46 -9.27
CA ALA A 208 3.08 14.77 -8.82
C ALA A 208 4.31 15.68 -8.76
N ASP A 209 4.41 16.70 -9.62
CA ASP A 209 5.40 17.78 -9.48
C ASP A 209 5.22 18.49 -8.13
N TYR A 210 3.98 18.76 -7.75
CA TYR A 210 3.66 19.29 -6.43
C TYR A 210 4.05 18.34 -5.30
N LEU A 211 3.73 17.04 -5.40
CA LEU A 211 4.09 16.06 -4.37
C LEU A 211 5.60 15.90 -4.22
N GLU A 212 6.36 15.94 -5.31
CA GLU A 212 7.82 15.92 -5.27
C GLU A 212 8.36 17.17 -4.56
N MET A 213 7.92 18.35 -4.97
CA MET A 213 8.29 19.61 -4.33
C MET A 213 7.93 19.60 -2.84
N PHE A 214 6.73 19.14 -2.49
CA PHE A 214 6.28 19.03 -1.10
C PHE A 214 7.13 18.04 -0.29
N ALA A 215 7.50 16.91 -0.88
CA ALA A 215 8.41 15.94 -0.26
C ALA A 215 9.81 16.53 -0.03
N GLN A 216 10.31 17.33 -0.97
CA GLN A 216 11.60 18.02 -0.83
C GLN A 216 11.55 19.07 0.28
N GLU A 217 10.51 19.91 0.33
CA GLU A 217 10.31 20.90 1.40
C GLU A 217 10.17 20.25 2.78
N ALA A 218 9.44 19.12 2.85
CA ALA A 218 9.30 18.33 4.07
C ALA A 218 10.56 17.52 4.41
N GLN A 219 11.59 17.52 3.56
CA GLN A 219 12.81 16.72 3.68
C GLN A 219 12.50 15.22 3.87
N ALA A 220 11.52 14.71 3.13
CA ALA A 220 11.02 13.34 3.22
C ALA A 220 12.00 12.35 2.56
N LYS A 221 13.10 12.02 3.26
CA LYS A 221 14.16 11.12 2.77
C LYS A 221 13.69 9.69 2.45
N THR A 222 12.56 9.28 3.02
CA THR A 222 12.02 7.93 2.86
C THR A 222 11.10 7.79 1.65
N ILE A 223 10.83 8.85 0.88
CA ILE A 223 9.93 8.80 -0.27
C ILE A 223 10.75 9.02 -1.54
N ALA A 224 10.64 8.11 -2.50
CA ALA A 224 11.25 8.23 -3.82
C ALA A 224 10.17 8.18 -4.90
N PHE A 225 10.30 9.04 -5.92
CA PHE A 225 9.43 9.04 -7.09
C PHE A 225 10.15 8.37 -8.26
N ASP A 226 9.48 7.46 -8.96
CA ASP A 226 10.03 6.78 -10.13
C ASP A 226 9.66 7.55 -11.40
N LYS A 227 10.69 8.13 -12.04
CA LYS A 227 10.57 8.98 -13.23
C LYS A 227 10.95 8.24 -14.51
N ASP A 228 11.67 7.12 -14.38
CA ASP A 228 12.39 6.50 -15.49
C ASP A 228 11.45 5.76 -16.47
N PHE A 229 10.28 5.32 -15.99
CA PHE A 229 9.28 4.58 -16.77
C PHE A 229 7.92 5.30 -16.85
N GLY A 230 7.95 6.63 -16.81
CA GLY A 230 6.76 7.47 -16.90
C GLY A 230 6.16 7.79 -15.52
N TRP A 231 5.77 9.05 -15.37
CA TRP A 231 5.42 9.68 -14.10
C TRP A 231 4.04 9.30 -13.54
N LYS A 232 3.26 8.46 -14.24
CA LYS A 232 1.85 8.21 -13.95
C LYS A 232 1.50 6.73 -13.96
N THR A 233 0.62 6.33 -13.05
CA THR A 233 -0.18 5.10 -13.16
C THR A 233 -1.28 5.29 -14.21
N SER A 234 -2.03 4.23 -14.53
CA SER A 234 -3.20 4.32 -15.41
C SER A 234 -4.27 5.30 -14.92
N GLU A 235 -4.27 5.62 -13.62
CA GLU A 235 -5.20 6.57 -13.00
C GLU A 235 -4.62 7.99 -12.89
N GLY A 236 -3.40 8.22 -13.38
CA GLY A 236 -2.74 9.52 -13.33
C GLY A 236 -2.01 9.81 -12.01
N LEU A 237 -1.91 8.86 -11.08
CA LEU A 237 -1.17 9.00 -9.83
C LEU A 237 0.34 8.84 -10.05
N PRO A 238 1.20 9.52 -9.27
CA PRO A 238 2.64 9.27 -9.36
C PRO A 238 3.00 7.82 -9.04
N LYS A 239 4.04 7.33 -9.70
CA LYS A 239 4.75 6.13 -9.25
C LYS A 239 5.70 6.52 -8.13
N TYR A 240 5.62 5.83 -7.00
CA TYR A 240 6.41 6.15 -5.81
C TYR A 240 6.81 4.89 -5.04
N ARG A 241 7.84 5.02 -4.23
CA ARG A 241 8.28 4.02 -3.26
C ARG A 241 8.50 4.67 -1.91
N ILE A 242 8.05 3.99 -0.85
CA ILE A 242 8.27 4.41 0.54
C ILE A 242 9.28 3.46 1.18
N GLY A 243 10.34 4.01 1.75
CA GLY A 243 11.40 3.30 2.44
C GLY A 243 12.30 2.49 1.51
N ALA A 244 12.57 2.97 0.28
CA ALA A 244 13.41 2.27 -0.69
C ALA A 244 14.76 1.85 -0.10
N ASP A 245 15.43 2.75 0.63
CA ASP A 245 16.70 2.46 1.29
C ASP A 245 16.57 1.35 2.35
N ILE A 246 15.46 1.33 3.10
CA ILE A 246 15.20 0.31 4.12
C ILE A 246 14.96 -1.03 3.43
N ILE A 247 14.22 -1.05 2.33
CA ILE A 247 13.99 -2.25 1.52
C ILE A 247 15.32 -2.77 0.96
N SER A 248 16.15 -1.91 0.40
CA SER A 248 17.50 -2.24 -0.09
C SER A 248 18.38 -2.83 1.02
N GLN A 249 18.42 -2.19 2.19
CA GLN A 249 19.17 -2.69 3.35
C GLN A 249 18.68 -4.08 3.81
N LEU A 250 17.36 -4.28 3.85
CA LEU A 250 16.76 -5.54 4.28
C LEU A 250 16.99 -6.68 3.28
N THR A 251 16.82 -6.40 1.99
CA THR A 251 16.91 -7.38 0.90
C THR A 251 18.31 -7.55 0.37
N GLY A 252 19.22 -6.65 0.73
CA GLY A 252 20.55 -6.59 0.20
C GLY A 252 20.66 -6.41 -1.30
N ASP A 253 19.69 -5.70 -1.88
CA ASP A 253 19.55 -5.50 -3.32
C ASP A 253 19.32 -6.81 -4.10
N ASP A 254 18.93 -7.89 -3.39
CA ASP A 254 18.54 -9.14 -4.01
C ASP A 254 17.09 -9.06 -4.50
N SER A 255 16.94 -9.14 -5.82
CA SER A 255 15.65 -9.08 -6.51
C SER A 255 14.62 -10.13 -6.07
N ASP A 256 15.04 -11.30 -5.59
CA ASP A 256 14.11 -12.34 -5.14
C ASP A 256 13.73 -12.14 -3.67
N ALA A 257 14.66 -11.65 -2.84
CA ALA A 257 14.31 -11.18 -1.49
C ALA A 257 13.35 -9.99 -1.51
N GLU A 258 13.54 -9.02 -2.42
CA GLU A 258 12.59 -7.91 -2.61
C GLU A 258 11.22 -8.43 -3.08
N TYR A 259 11.20 -9.39 -4.01
CA TYR A 259 9.97 -10.05 -4.44
C TYR A 259 9.24 -10.73 -3.28
N ALA A 260 9.96 -11.37 -2.35
CA ALA A 260 9.37 -11.98 -1.16
C ALA A 260 8.63 -10.96 -0.29
N LEU A 261 9.16 -9.74 -0.15
CA LEU A 261 8.50 -8.64 0.57
C LEU A 261 7.31 -8.09 -0.22
N LEU A 262 7.48 -7.81 -1.51
CA LEU A 262 6.44 -7.26 -2.38
C LEU A 262 5.20 -8.16 -2.45
N ARG A 263 5.39 -9.46 -2.62
CA ARG A 263 4.26 -10.42 -2.68
C ARG A 263 3.73 -10.82 -1.30
N GLY A 264 4.32 -10.30 -0.23
CA GLY A 264 3.89 -10.59 1.14
C GLY A 264 4.18 -12.03 1.59
N HIS A 265 5.10 -12.75 0.92
CA HIS A 265 5.63 -14.03 1.42
C HIS A 265 6.41 -13.83 2.73
N VAL A 266 7.00 -12.65 2.89
CA VAL A 266 7.64 -12.19 4.11
C VAL A 266 7.00 -10.86 4.54
N ARG A 267 6.74 -10.72 5.85
CA ARG A 267 6.38 -9.43 6.45
C ARG A 267 7.55 -8.90 7.25
N LEU A 268 7.75 -7.58 7.29
CA LEU A 268 8.86 -6.97 8.02
C LEU A 268 8.92 -7.42 9.49
N LYS A 269 7.76 -7.51 10.14
CA LYS A 269 7.64 -7.93 11.55
C LYS A 269 7.98 -9.40 11.81
N ASP A 270 7.98 -10.23 10.77
CA ASP A 270 8.24 -11.67 10.87
C ASP A 270 9.73 -11.98 10.66
N ILE A 271 10.55 -10.98 10.29
CA ILE A 271 12.00 -11.12 10.15
C ILE A 271 12.60 -11.31 11.55
N PRO A 272 13.32 -12.42 11.81
CA PRO A 272 13.95 -12.67 13.10
C PRO A 272 14.93 -11.55 13.48
N ALA A 273 14.86 -11.09 14.74
CA ALA A 273 15.69 -9.98 15.22
C ALA A 273 17.19 -10.28 15.13
N ASP A 274 17.59 -11.55 15.26
CA ASP A 274 18.97 -11.99 15.14
C ASP A 274 19.50 -12.00 13.70
N LEU A 275 18.62 -11.83 12.70
CA LEU A 275 18.97 -11.68 11.28
C LEU A 275 18.98 -10.22 10.83
N LEU A 276 18.63 -9.25 11.69
CA LEU A 276 18.57 -7.83 11.31
C LEU A 276 19.93 -7.12 11.31
N SER A 277 20.99 -7.74 11.84
CA SER A 277 22.33 -7.15 11.79
C SER A 277 22.89 -7.16 10.36
N ASP A 278 23.80 -6.23 10.07
CA ASP A 278 24.47 -6.14 8.76
C ASP A 278 25.34 -7.36 8.47
N GLU A 279 25.95 -7.94 9.50
CA GLU A 279 26.79 -9.15 9.40
C GLU A 279 26.01 -10.38 8.92
N LYS A 280 24.70 -10.43 9.18
CA LYS A 280 23.81 -11.54 8.78
C LYS A 280 22.98 -11.23 7.54
N LYS A 281 23.39 -10.24 6.74
CA LYS A 281 22.71 -9.85 5.50
C LYS A 281 22.47 -11.05 4.57
N SER A 282 23.48 -11.89 4.33
CA SER A 282 23.35 -13.08 3.48
C SER A 282 22.32 -14.08 4.03
N ASP A 283 22.34 -14.30 5.34
CA ASP A 283 21.45 -15.26 6.01
C ASP A 283 20.00 -14.75 6.00
N ARG A 284 19.81 -13.44 6.18
CA ARG A 284 18.51 -12.77 6.05
C ARG A 284 17.94 -12.92 4.65
N VAL A 285 18.75 -12.69 3.62
CA VAL A 285 18.35 -12.84 2.21
C VAL A 285 17.96 -14.29 1.90
N ALA A 286 18.81 -15.26 2.26
CA ALA A 286 18.51 -16.68 2.08
C ALA A 286 17.25 -17.09 2.84
N TRP A 287 17.06 -16.57 4.05
CA TRP A 287 15.86 -16.79 4.84
C TRP A 287 14.62 -16.25 4.11
N MET A 288 14.66 -15.04 3.55
CA MET A 288 13.54 -14.44 2.81
C MET A 288 13.18 -15.25 1.56
N ILE A 289 14.18 -15.61 0.76
CA ILE A 289 14.00 -16.37 -0.48
C ILE A 289 13.34 -17.73 -0.20
N ALA A 290 13.74 -18.40 0.89
CA ALA A 290 13.17 -19.69 1.28
C ALA A 290 11.67 -19.65 1.66
N ARG A 291 11.06 -18.46 1.78
CA ARG A 291 9.60 -18.31 2.04
C ARG A 291 8.80 -18.19 0.74
N ILE A 292 9.46 -18.00 -0.38
CA ILE A 292 8.80 -17.96 -1.68
C ILE A 292 8.47 -19.40 -2.08
N PRO A 293 7.23 -19.71 -2.49
CA PRO A 293 6.87 -21.03 -3.00
C PRO A 293 7.78 -21.45 -4.17
N GLU A 294 8.20 -22.71 -4.20
CA GLU A 294 9.10 -23.23 -5.24
C GLU A 294 8.57 -22.99 -6.67
N VAL A 295 7.25 -23.06 -6.84
CA VAL A 295 6.59 -22.79 -8.13
C VAL A 295 6.79 -21.34 -8.58
N ASP A 296 6.69 -20.37 -7.67
CA ASP A 296 6.88 -18.96 -7.98
C ASP A 296 8.36 -18.65 -8.26
N LEU A 297 9.28 -19.26 -7.50
CA LEU A 297 10.72 -19.17 -7.77
C LEU A 297 11.09 -19.74 -9.14
N ALA A 298 10.56 -20.92 -9.47
CA ALA A 298 10.80 -21.55 -10.77
C ALA A 298 10.27 -20.70 -11.92
N ARG A 299 9.06 -20.12 -11.78
CA ARG A 299 8.50 -19.20 -12.78
C ARG A 299 9.39 -17.97 -12.97
N ARG A 300 9.82 -17.32 -11.89
CA ARG A 300 10.70 -16.14 -11.97
C ARG A 300 12.03 -16.46 -12.60
N LYS A 301 12.61 -17.61 -12.27
CA LYS A 301 13.84 -18.07 -12.92
C LYS A 301 13.64 -18.23 -14.43
N ALA A 302 12.53 -18.86 -14.84
CA ALA A 302 12.20 -18.99 -16.26
C ALA A 302 11.99 -17.62 -16.95
N GLU A 303 11.28 -16.69 -16.32
CA GLU A 303 11.08 -15.32 -16.83
C GLU A 303 12.41 -14.57 -16.97
N ARG A 304 13.34 -14.71 -16.01
CA ARG A 304 14.68 -14.09 -16.08
C ARG A 304 15.54 -14.73 -17.15
N ASP A 305 15.49 -16.05 -17.28
CA ASP A 305 16.22 -16.79 -18.31
C ASP A 305 15.69 -16.40 -19.71
N GLU A 306 14.37 -16.25 -19.85
CA GLU A 306 13.73 -15.76 -21.08
C GLU A 306 14.10 -14.30 -21.38
N LEU A 307 14.01 -13.40 -20.41
CA LEU A 307 14.42 -11.99 -20.56
C LEU A 307 15.91 -11.88 -20.91
N SER A 308 16.77 -12.68 -20.27
CA SER A 308 18.20 -12.74 -20.57
C SER A 308 18.45 -13.27 -21.98
N ALA A 309 17.68 -14.27 -22.44
CA ALA A 309 17.78 -14.79 -23.80
C ALA A 309 17.28 -13.80 -24.85
N LEU A 310 16.25 -13.00 -24.53
CA LEU A 310 15.74 -11.91 -25.37
C LEU A 310 16.70 -10.73 -25.45
N LEU A 311 17.41 -10.43 -24.34
CA LEU A 311 18.35 -9.32 -24.29
C LEU A 311 19.71 -9.66 -24.93
N GLY A 312 20.18 -10.92 -24.90
CA GLY A 312 21.43 -11.33 -25.56
C GLY A 312 22.64 -10.42 -25.27
N ASP A 313 23.66 -10.42 -26.15
CA ASP A 313 24.84 -9.51 -26.13
C ASP A 313 24.47 -8.04 -26.41
N LEU A 314 23.33 -7.54 -25.92
CA LEU A 314 23.11 -6.10 -25.84
C LEU A 314 24.06 -5.56 -24.77
N ASP A 315 25.21 -5.06 -25.22
CA ASP A 315 26.17 -4.28 -24.46
C ASP A 315 25.49 -2.94 -24.07
N ILE A 316 24.55 -3.01 -23.14
CA ILE A 316 23.94 -1.85 -22.52
C ILE A 316 25.04 -1.25 -21.67
N ALA A 317 25.78 -0.32 -22.26
CA ALA A 317 26.75 0.51 -21.55
C ALA A 317 26.10 1.00 -20.26
N ARG A 318 26.58 0.48 -19.13
CA ARG A 318 26.16 0.97 -17.80
C ARG A 318 26.30 2.48 -17.83
N PRO A 319 25.28 3.26 -17.45
CA PRO A 319 25.48 4.68 -17.24
C PRO A 319 26.62 4.81 -16.22
N THR A 320 27.73 5.36 -16.70
CA THR A 320 28.89 5.69 -15.89
C THR A 320 28.39 6.46 -14.69
N GLN A 321 28.64 5.91 -13.50
CA GLN A 321 28.54 6.64 -12.25
C GLN A 321 29.20 7.99 -12.46
N SER A 322 28.42 9.07 -12.32
CA SER A 322 28.96 10.42 -12.27
C SER A 322 30.10 10.43 -11.25
N PRO A 323 31.31 10.87 -11.64
CA PRO A 323 32.42 10.90 -10.70
C PRO A 323 32.07 11.87 -9.58
N ASP A 324 32.21 11.33 -8.37
CA ASP A 324 32.27 12.03 -7.09
C ASP A 324 33.09 13.32 -7.25
N VAL A 325 32.44 14.48 -7.23
CA VAL A 325 33.14 15.76 -7.10
C VAL A 325 33.41 15.96 -5.62
N THR A 326 34.41 15.24 -5.13
CA THR A 326 35.17 15.63 -3.93
C THR A 326 36.50 16.21 -4.40
N GLY A 327 36.68 17.50 -4.14
CA GLY A 327 37.85 18.25 -4.56
C GLY A 327 37.86 19.63 -3.93
N ASP A 328 38.12 19.67 -2.63
CA ASP A 328 38.77 20.80 -1.98
C ASP A 328 39.99 21.24 -2.80
N GLY A 329 40.13 22.54 -2.99
CA GLY A 329 41.22 23.15 -3.75
C GLY A 329 41.31 24.63 -3.44
N ASP A 330 41.80 24.91 -2.23
CA ASP A 330 42.33 26.20 -1.79
C ASP A 330 43.47 26.70 -2.72
N HIS A 331 43.71 28.01 -2.68
CA HIS A 331 44.76 28.81 -3.34
C HIS A 331 44.38 29.60 -4.62
N ALA A 332 43.92 30.84 -4.45
CA ALA A 332 44.72 32.08 -4.60
C ALA A 332 43.83 33.33 -4.49
#